data_AF-A0A6N3V3A1-F1
#
_entry.id   AF-A0A6N3V3A1-F1
#
_cell.length_a   1.000
_cell.length_b   1.000
_cell.length_c   1.000
_cell.angle_alpha   90.00
_cell.angle_beta   90.00
_cell.angle_gamma   90.00
#
_symmetry.space_group_name_H-M   'P 1'
#
loop_
_entity.id
_entity.type
_entity.pdbx_description
1 polymer ?
#
loop_
_entity_poly.entity_id
_entity_poly.type
_entity_poly.pdbx_seq_one_letter_code
_entity_poly.pdbx_strand_id
1 'polypeptide(L)'
;MNRRIFLLCLLLFPLLVFSKPGGEREYWVKTMIKMVDPIYTNLSRNTLRKNMPVETRDGLNTGNDRKDVTHLEALGRSFAGIAPWLNLPVDKTEEGKLRFKYIDLVVKSLANAVDPESPDYMPFDRPYSQKLVDAAYVAEGLLRSKDQVWTRLDTITKQRLIKELKASRHFKAPDKNWLMFSAMIEVALLEFTGECNMKPVTYALQKHKEWYKGDGWYGDGHRLHMDYYNSFVIQPMMMDILDVLKRRGAEGADFYDTQLRRFVRFAEQQERMIGPDGTYPPVGRSIAYRLGAFHALAQVSLMKKLPKEIKPAQVRCALTKAMKRQLVKGTYDKDGWLTLGFCGHQPRLAEKYVSTGSLYMCTLVFLPLGLDAMDEFWSSGPEEWTSLKIWGSDAEVPIDHALRD
;
A
#
# COMPACT_ATOMS: atom_id res chain seq x y z
N MET A 1 53.90 7.68 -51.43
CA MET A 1 52.98 6.55 -51.13
C MET A 1 52.90 6.40 -49.62
N ASN A 2 51.89 6.97 -48.97
CA ASN A 2 51.55 6.72 -47.55
C ASN A 2 50.17 7.33 -47.29
N ARG A 3 49.11 6.52 -47.40
CA ARG A 3 47.74 6.90 -47.02
C ARG A 3 47.45 6.33 -45.63
N ARG A 4 47.30 7.21 -44.64
CA ARG A 4 46.74 6.86 -43.32
C ARG A 4 45.23 6.71 -43.48
N ILE A 5 44.70 5.56 -43.09
CA ILE A 5 43.26 5.29 -42.99
C ILE A 5 42.83 5.70 -41.58
N PHE A 6 41.94 6.69 -41.49
CA PHE A 6 41.22 7.02 -40.25
C PHE A 6 39.94 6.18 -40.21
N LEU A 7 39.84 5.24 -39.26
CA LEU A 7 38.57 4.58 -38.93
C LEU A 7 37.77 5.53 -38.02
N LEU A 8 36.64 6.03 -38.50
CA LEU A 8 35.66 6.73 -37.68
C LEU A 8 34.76 5.67 -37.02
N CYS A 9 34.95 5.41 -35.72
CA CYS A 9 33.99 4.65 -34.94
C CYS A 9 32.78 5.55 -34.62
N LEU A 10 31.69 5.37 -35.37
CA LEU A 10 30.38 5.92 -35.02
C LEU A 10 29.81 5.15 -33.82
N LEU A 11 29.95 5.73 -32.63
CA LEU A 11 29.22 5.31 -31.43
C LEU A 11 27.73 5.65 -31.62
N LEU A 12 26.96 4.67 -32.09
CA LEU A 12 25.49 4.71 -32.05
C LEU A 12 25.04 4.58 -30.60
N PHE A 13 24.83 5.70 -29.92
CA PHE A 13 24.03 5.72 -28.71
C PHE A 13 22.56 5.45 -29.12
N PRO A 14 21.90 4.42 -28.57
CA PRO A 14 20.47 4.29 -28.76
C PRO A 14 19.81 5.49 -28.07
N LEU A 15 19.20 6.37 -28.86
CA LEU A 15 18.25 7.35 -28.37
C LEU A 15 17.09 6.55 -27.78
N LEU A 16 17.10 6.35 -26.47
CA LEU A 16 15.91 5.98 -25.71
C LEU A 16 14.87 7.07 -25.98
N VAL A 17 13.93 6.78 -26.87
CA VAL A 17 12.77 7.63 -27.12
C VAL A 17 11.88 7.49 -25.89
N PHE A 18 12.10 8.34 -24.89
CA PHE A 18 11.18 8.48 -23.78
C PHE A 18 9.88 9.08 -24.34
N SER A 19 8.84 8.25 -24.43
CA SER A 19 7.50 8.75 -24.73
C SER A 19 7.05 9.65 -23.56
N LYS A 20 6.26 10.70 -23.84
CA LYS A 20 5.65 11.51 -22.77
C LYS A 20 4.92 10.58 -21.80
N PRO A 21 4.95 10.83 -20.47
CA PRO A 21 4.18 10.05 -19.50
C PRO A 21 2.74 9.89 -20.02
N GLY A 22 2.33 8.64 -20.26
CA GLY A 22 1.05 8.34 -20.90
C GLY A 22 -0.16 8.72 -20.04
N GLY A 23 -1.35 8.76 -20.65
CA GLY A 23 -2.61 9.06 -19.95
C GLY A 23 -2.96 8.09 -18.81
N GLU A 24 -2.26 6.96 -18.67
CA GLU A 24 -2.42 6.04 -17.55
C GLU A 24 -1.95 6.61 -16.22
N ARG A 25 -0.82 7.34 -16.15
CA ARG A 25 -0.38 7.97 -14.89
C ARG A 25 -1.41 8.99 -14.42
N GLU A 26 -1.90 9.83 -15.34
CA GLU A 26 -2.94 10.80 -15.06
C GLU A 26 -4.23 10.11 -14.58
N TYR A 27 -4.63 8.99 -15.20
CA TYR A 27 -5.76 8.18 -14.76
C TYR A 27 -5.56 7.67 -13.32
N TRP A 28 -4.38 7.15 -12.98
CA TRP A 28 -4.08 6.67 -11.63
C TRP A 28 -4.13 7.79 -10.60
N VAL A 29 -3.51 8.94 -10.89
CA VAL A 29 -3.54 10.12 -10.00
C VAL A 29 -4.98 10.60 -9.78
N LYS A 30 -5.78 10.74 -10.85
CA LYS A 30 -7.19 11.15 -10.73
C LYS A 30 -8.02 10.14 -9.93
N THR A 31 -7.78 8.84 -10.14
CA THR A 31 -8.50 7.76 -9.44
C THR A 31 -8.15 7.74 -7.95
N MET A 32 -6.86 7.82 -7.62
CA MET A 32 -6.37 7.93 -6.25
C MET A 32 -6.98 9.14 -5.54
N ILE A 33 -6.93 10.31 -6.19
CA ILE A 33 -7.47 11.56 -5.63
C ILE A 33 -8.97 11.46 -5.41
N LYS A 34 -9.74 11.00 -6.39
CA LYS A 34 -11.17 10.78 -6.23
C LYS A 34 -11.48 9.91 -5.01
N MET A 35 -10.64 8.91 -4.75
CA MET A 35 -10.79 8.02 -3.61
C MET A 35 -10.51 8.71 -2.28
N VAL A 36 -9.38 9.44 -2.17
CA VAL A 36 -8.91 9.95 -0.87
C VAL A 36 -9.33 11.38 -0.55
N ASP A 37 -9.81 12.15 -1.53
CA ASP A 37 -10.17 13.55 -1.34
C ASP A 37 -11.23 13.77 -0.24
N PRO A 38 -12.31 12.97 -0.15
CA PRO A 38 -13.28 13.11 0.94
C PRO A 38 -12.64 12.93 2.32
N ILE A 39 -11.66 12.03 2.49
CA ILE A 39 -10.98 11.88 3.79
C ILE A 39 -10.24 13.16 4.15
N TYR A 40 -9.28 13.56 3.30
CA TYR A 40 -8.32 14.60 3.68
C TYR A 40 -8.92 16.01 3.65
N THR A 41 -9.92 16.26 2.81
CA THR A 41 -10.64 17.55 2.83
C THR A 41 -11.48 17.71 4.08
N ASN A 42 -12.09 16.63 4.59
CA ASN A 42 -12.86 16.68 5.83
C ASN A 42 -11.97 16.67 7.08
N LEU A 43 -10.97 15.79 7.12
CA LEU A 43 -10.11 15.63 8.30
C LEU A 43 -9.20 16.83 8.53
N SER A 44 -8.66 17.45 7.47
CA SER A 44 -7.90 18.71 7.60
C SER A 44 -8.75 19.88 8.13
N ARG A 45 -10.08 19.75 8.12
CA ARG A 45 -11.05 20.74 8.59
C ARG A 45 -11.81 20.30 9.84
N ASN A 46 -11.39 19.22 10.51
CA ASN A 46 -12.05 18.73 11.72
C ASN A 46 -13.53 18.35 11.51
N THR A 47 -13.85 17.78 10.35
CA THR A 47 -15.21 17.40 9.95
C THR A 47 -15.35 15.96 9.46
N LEU A 48 -14.31 15.13 9.58
CA LEU A 48 -14.34 13.74 9.10
C LEU A 48 -15.38 12.92 9.86
N ARG A 49 -15.41 12.95 11.19
CA ARG A 49 -16.41 12.24 11.99
C ARG A 49 -17.83 12.71 11.75
N LYS A 50 -17.99 13.98 11.38
CA LYS A 50 -19.29 14.56 11.06
C LYS A 50 -19.81 14.07 9.72
N ASN A 51 -18.94 13.97 8.71
CA ASN A 51 -19.34 13.82 7.32
C ASN A 51 -19.09 12.43 6.72
N MET A 52 -18.19 11.64 7.29
CA MET A 52 -17.92 10.28 6.80
C MET A 52 -19.03 9.33 7.29
N PRO A 53 -19.70 8.58 6.38
CA PRO A 53 -20.64 7.56 6.80
C PRO A 53 -19.91 6.43 7.52
N VAL A 54 -20.60 5.81 8.47
CA VAL A 54 -20.15 4.57 9.11
C VAL A 54 -21.03 3.44 8.63
N GLU A 55 -20.82 3.05 7.37
CA GLU A 55 -21.50 1.90 6.77
C GLU A 55 -20.87 0.60 7.30
N THR A 56 -21.71 -0.35 7.68
CA THR A 56 -21.39 -1.71 8.09
C THR A 56 -22.27 -2.68 7.31
N ARG A 57 -22.01 -4.00 7.37
CA ARG A 57 -22.75 -5.01 6.60
C ARG A 57 -24.27 -4.93 6.77
N ASP A 58 -24.74 -4.53 7.95
CA ASP A 58 -26.13 -4.36 8.35
C ASP A 58 -26.74 -2.99 7.99
N GLY A 59 -26.00 -2.13 7.28
CA GLY A 59 -26.43 -0.81 6.85
C GLY A 59 -25.62 0.30 7.53
N LEU A 60 -26.29 1.20 8.24
CA LEU A 60 -25.59 2.21 9.03
C LEU A 60 -25.35 1.71 10.44
N ASN A 61 -24.15 1.99 10.95
CA ASN A 61 -23.82 1.72 12.33
C ASN A 61 -24.51 2.72 13.26
N THR A 62 -25.73 2.41 13.70
CA THR A 62 -26.53 3.25 14.61
C THR A 62 -26.32 2.94 16.10
N GLY A 63 -25.46 1.98 16.46
CA GLY A 63 -25.30 1.55 17.87
C GLY A 63 -24.10 0.66 18.21
N ASN A 64 -23.12 0.52 17.31
CA ASN A 64 -21.98 -0.38 17.41
C ASN A 64 -20.64 0.39 17.48
N ASP A 65 -19.60 -0.31 17.90
CA ASP A 65 -18.24 0.20 18.18
C ASP A 65 -17.48 0.67 16.93
N ARG A 66 -17.99 0.38 15.71
CA ARG A 66 -17.26 0.70 14.47
C ARG A 66 -17.03 2.20 14.27
N LYS A 67 -17.89 3.07 14.82
CA LYS A 67 -17.72 4.53 14.78
C LYS A 67 -16.44 5.00 15.50
N ASP A 68 -15.97 4.22 16.48
CA ASP A 68 -14.81 4.55 17.31
C ASP A 68 -13.47 4.17 16.66
N VAL A 69 -13.51 3.38 15.58
CA VAL A 69 -12.32 2.90 14.85
C VAL A 69 -12.28 3.32 13.38
N THR A 70 -13.42 3.38 12.68
CA THR A 70 -13.51 3.58 11.22
C THR A 70 -12.77 4.83 10.71
N HIS A 71 -12.72 5.91 11.49
CA HIS A 71 -12.04 7.14 11.10
C HIS A 71 -10.51 6.99 11.09
N LEU A 72 -9.98 6.25 12.06
CA LEU A 72 -8.55 5.92 12.09
C LEU A 72 -8.21 4.89 11.01
N GLU A 73 -9.10 3.95 10.73
CA GLU A 73 -8.96 3.05 9.56
C GLU A 73 -8.84 3.84 8.27
N ALA A 74 -9.76 4.80 8.04
CA ALA A 74 -9.76 5.64 6.86
C ALA A 74 -8.44 6.42 6.74
N LEU A 75 -8.03 7.12 7.81
CA LEU A 75 -6.78 7.88 7.85
C LEU A 75 -5.56 6.97 7.58
N GLY A 76 -5.35 5.94 8.40
CA GLY A 76 -4.16 5.11 8.33
C GLY A 76 -4.03 4.42 6.98
N ARG A 77 -5.08 3.74 6.53
CA ARG A 77 -5.04 2.91 5.30
C ARG A 77 -4.90 3.76 4.05
N SER A 78 -5.62 4.88 3.97
CA SER A 78 -5.44 5.82 2.85
C SER A 78 -4.05 6.43 2.84
N PHE A 79 -3.51 6.77 4.02
CA PHE A 79 -2.19 7.38 4.14
C PHE A 79 -1.09 6.43 3.69
N ALA A 80 -1.11 5.17 4.15
CA ALA A 80 -0.16 4.14 3.74
C ALA A 80 -0.15 3.92 2.22
N GLY A 81 -1.31 4.01 1.56
CA GLY A 81 -1.46 3.81 0.11
C GLY A 81 -0.95 4.98 -0.75
N ILE A 82 -1.12 6.22 -0.28
CA ILE A 82 -0.70 7.41 -1.06
C ILE A 82 0.69 7.94 -0.65
N ALA A 83 1.24 7.50 0.47
CA ALA A 83 2.49 7.99 1.04
C ALA A 83 3.68 8.03 0.05
N PRO A 84 3.92 7.01 -0.81
CA PRO A 84 5.01 7.09 -1.78
C PRO A 84 4.84 8.23 -2.79
N TRP A 85 3.61 8.48 -3.27
CA TRP A 85 3.34 9.61 -4.16
C TRP A 85 3.53 10.95 -3.45
N LEU A 86 3.15 11.04 -2.17
CA LEU A 86 3.39 12.22 -1.35
C LEU A 86 4.89 12.45 -1.12
N ASN A 87 5.72 11.41 -1.07
CA ASN A 87 7.15 11.53 -0.80
C ASN A 87 7.96 12.05 -2.00
N LEU A 88 7.39 12.06 -3.20
CA LEU A 88 8.03 12.65 -4.37
C LEU A 88 8.24 14.16 -4.19
N PRO A 89 9.27 14.75 -4.83
CA PRO A 89 9.47 16.20 -4.82
C PRO A 89 8.24 16.97 -5.33
N VAL A 90 8.00 18.13 -4.73
CA VAL A 90 7.05 19.10 -5.26
C VAL A 90 7.73 19.90 -6.37
N ASP A 91 7.07 20.02 -7.51
CA ASP A 91 7.55 20.75 -8.68
C ASP A 91 6.45 21.65 -9.27
N LYS A 92 6.75 22.32 -10.39
CA LYS A 92 5.84 23.28 -11.04
C LYS A 92 4.79 22.63 -11.96
N THR A 93 4.81 21.32 -12.14
CA THR A 93 3.81 20.61 -12.95
C THR A 93 2.44 20.62 -12.27
N GLU A 94 1.38 20.34 -13.01
CA GLU A 94 0.03 20.23 -12.43
C GLU A 94 -0.03 19.10 -11.38
N GLU A 95 0.64 17.97 -11.62
CA GLU A 95 0.75 16.91 -10.61
C GLU A 95 1.56 17.37 -9.39
N GLY A 96 2.65 18.12 -9.57
CA GLY A 96 3.46 18.66 -8.47
C GLY A 96 2.68 19.62 -7.58
N LYS A 97 1.88 20.52 -8.15
CA LYS A 97 0.95 21.41 -7.40
C LYS A 97 -0.10 20.61 -6.64
N LEU A 98 -0.62 19.57 -7.28
CA LEU A 98 -1.61 18.68 -6.67
C LEU A 98 -0.98 17.90 -5.50
N ARG A 99 0.24 17.39 -5.68
CA ARG A 99 1.04 16.76 -4.62
C ARG A 99 1.23 17.68 -3.44
N PHE A 100 1.61 18.93 -3.66
CA PHE A 100 1.73 19.94 -2.61
C PHE A 100 0.43 20.13 -1.82
N LYS A 101 -0.71 20.27 -2.53
CA LYS A 101 -2.03 20.39 -1.90
C LYS A 101 -2.31 19.20 -0.97
N TYR A 102 -2.08 17.96 -1.42
CA TYR A 102 -2.37 16.79 -0.60
C TYR A 102 -1.36 16.58 0.53
N ILE A 103 -0.09 16.96 0.36
CA ILE A 103 0.87 17.00 1.48
C ILE A 103 0.35 17.93 2.58
N ASP A 104 -0.10 19.13 2.24
CA ASP A 104 -0.68 20.09 3.21
C ASP A 104 -1.94 19.52 3.90
N LEU A 105 -2.87 18.93 3.13
CA LEU A 105 -4.07 18.33 3.70
C LEU A 105 -3.73 17.16 4.64
N VAL A 106 -2.77 16.31 4.29
CA VAL A 106 -2.33 15.17 5.11
C VAL A 106 -1.65 15.64 6.39
N VAL A 107 -0.75 16.63 6.30
CA VAL A 107 -0.10 17.24 7.47
C VAL A 107 -1.13 17.80 8.46
N LYS A 108 -2.10 18.57 7.97
CA LYS A 108 -3.21 19.08 8.80
C LYS A 108 -4.07 17.97 9.37
N SER A 109 -4.35 16.95 8.56
CA SER A 109 -5.15 15.79 8.97
C SER A 109 -4.47 15.01 10.11
N LEU A 110 -3.16 14.79 10.02
CA LEU A 110 -2.39 14.12 11.08
C LEU A 110 -2.37 14.97 12.35
N ALA A 111 -2.15 16.28 12.25
CA ALA A 111 -2.19 17.18 13.40
C ALA A 111 -3.55 17.12 14.12
N ASN A 112 -4.65 17.22 13.35
CA ASN A 112 -6.01 17.13 13.86
C ASN A 112 -6.32 15.76 14.49
N ALA A 113 -5.84 14.67 13.89
CA ALA A 113 -6.11 13.32 14.38
C ALA A 113 -5.45 13.00 15.72
N VAL A 114 -4.37 13.71 16.08
CA VAL A 114 -3.65 13.51 17.36
C VAL A 114 -3.80 14.67 18.35
N ASP A 115 -4.60 15.69 18.02
CA ASP A 115 -4.89 16.80 18.93
C ASP A 115 -6.07 16.47 19.85
N PRO A 116 -5.89 16.37 21.18
CA PRO A 116 -6.97 16.01 22.10
C PRO A 116 -8.18 16.94 22.10
N GLU A 117 -7.99 18.20 21.69
CA GLU A 117 -9.06 19.21 21.59
C GLU A 117 -9.80 19.16 20.24
N SER A 118 -9.30 18.38 19.29
CA SER A 118 -9.94 18.23 17.98
C SER A 118 -11.21 17.39 18.07
N PRO A 119 -12.31 17.77 17.40
CA PRO A 119 -13.48 16.91 17.28
C PRO A 119 -13.17 15.64 16.48
N ASP A 120 -12.11 15.65 15.65
CA ASP A 120 -11.61 14.51 14.90
C ASP A 120 -10.44 13.80 15.61
N TYR A 121 -10.20 14.04 16.90
CA TYR A 121 -9.20 13.31 17.66
C TYR A 121 -9.41 11.78 17.60
N MET A 122 -8.33 11.03 17.38
CA MET A 122 -8.31 9.58 17.21
C MET A 122 -7.23 8.96 18.11
N PRO A 123 -7.51 8.71 19.40
CA PRO A 123 -6.54 8.09 20.30
C PRO A 123 -6.26 6.66 19.88
N PHE A 124 -5.01 6.21 19.98
CA PHE A 124 -4.55 4.89 19.51
C PHE A 124 -4.68 3.79 20.58
N ASP A 125 -5.10 4.12 21.81
CA ASP A 125 -5.05 3.25 23.00
C ASP A 125 -6.42 2.89 23.64
N ARG A 126 -7.53 3.45 23.15
CA ARG A 126 -8.89 3.13 23.62
C ARG A 126 -9.29 1.67 23.37
N PRO A 127 -10.26 1.07 24.12
CA PRO A 127 -10.32 -0.37 24.46
C PRO A 127 -10.55 -1.38 23.31
N TYR A 128 -10.46 -0.97 22.05
CA TYR A 128 -10.58 -1.84 20.89
C TYR A 128 -9.20 -2.13 20.31
N SER A 129 -8.80 -3.39 20.38
CA SER A 129 -7.51 -3.87 19.86
C SER A 129 -7.32 -3.64 18.36
N GLN A 130 -8.41 -3.37 17.61
CA GLN A 130 -8.38 -2.96 16.21
C GLN A 130 -7.53 -1.71 15.98
N LYS A 131 -7.40 -0.80 16.95
CA LYS A 131 -6.59 0.42 16.79
C LYS A 131 -5.10 0.15 16.60
N LEU A 132 -4.60 -1.01 17.06
CA LEU A 132 -3.26 -1.48 16.75
C LEU A 132 -3.04 -1.58 15.23
N VAL A 133 -4.04 -2.09 14.51
CA VAL A 133 -3.99 -2.26 13.04
C VAL A 133 -3.83 -0.91 12.36
N ASP A 134 -4.67 0.05 12.74
CA ASP A 134 -4.74 1.32 12.03
C ASP A 134 -3.59 2.26 12.43
N ALA A 135 -3.12 2.18 13.68
CA ALA A 135 -1.87 2.82 14.11
C ALA A 135 -0.67 2.31 13.30
N ALA A 136 -0.62 1.02 12.96
CA ALA A 136 0.43 0.47 12.12
C ALA A 136 0.39 0.99 10.69
N TYR A 137 -0.80 1.22 10.10
CA TYR A 137 -0.89 1.87 8.79
C TYR A 137 -0.52 3.36 8.83
N VAL A 138 -0.81 4.07 9.93
CA VAL A 138 -0.27 5.43 10.14
C VAL A 138 1.26 5.39 10.19
N ALA A 139 1.84 4.47 10.97
CA ALA A 139 3.28 4.26 11.05
C ALA A 139 3.92 3.93 9.68
N GLU A 140 3.31 3.02 8.91
CA GLU A 140 3.73 2.65 7.56
C GLU A 140 3.68 3.87 6.60
N GLY A 141 2.61 4.66 6.65
CA GLY A 141 2.50 5.90 5.88
C GLY A 141 3.59 6.92 6.23
N LEU A 142 3.93 7.09 7.52
CA LEU A 142 5.02 7.96 7.95
C LEU A 142 6.37 7.48 7.42
N LEU A 143 6.66 6.18 7.52
CA LEU A 143 7.90 5.58 7.01
C LEU A 143 8.06 5.81 5.50
N ARG A 144 6.97 5.65 4.74
CA ARG A 144 6.95 5.82 3.27
C ARG A 144 6.98 7.27 2.80
N SER A 145 6.66 8.23 3.67
CA SER A 145 6.57 9.67 3.33
C SER A 145 7.46 10.58 4.18
N LYS A 146 8.53 10.04 4.74
CA LYS A 146 9.39 10.73 5.71
C LYS A 146 9.97 12.06 5.20
N ASP A 147 10.32 12.15 3.92
CA ASP A 147 11.01 13.32 3.37
C ASP A 147 10.04 14.49 3.15
N GLN A 148 8.76 14.19 2.89
CA GLN A 148 7.77 15.20 2.58
C GLN A 148 6.77 15.46 3.72
N VAL A 149 6.24 14.43 4.36
CA VAL A 149 5.21 14.57 5.40
C VAL A 149 5.85 14.76 6.76
N TRP A 150 6.70 13.83 7.21
CA TRP A 150 7.28 13.90 8.56
C TRP A 150 8.08 15.19 8.79
N THR A 151 8.89 15.62 7.81
CA THR A 151 9.66 16.87 7.89
C THR A 151 8.78 18.11 8.07
N ARG A 152 7.55 18.12 7.56
CA ARG A 152 6.60 19.24 7.61
C ARG A 152 5.68 19.25 8.84
N LEU A 153 5.62 18.16 9.59
CA LEU A 153 4.89 18.14 10.86
C LEU A 153 5.61 19.04 11.87
N ASP A 154 4.84 19.85 12.61
CA ASP A 154 5.35 20.62 13.73
C ASP A 154 5.78 19.70 14.89
N THR A 155 6.54 20.26 15.83
CA THR A 155 7.10 19.52 16.96
C THR A 155 6.02 18.90 17.85
N ILE A 156 4.90 19.59 18.08
CA ILE A 156 3.82 19.12 18.95
C ILE A 156 3.12 17.92 18.30
N THR A 157 2.84 18.01 17.00
CA THR A 157 2.24 16.91 16.22
C THR A 157 3.15 15.69 16.21
N LYS A 158 4.46 15.85 16.01
CA LYS A 158 5.44 14.74 16.09
C LYS A 158 5.44 14.07 17.46
N GLN A 159 5.47 14.86 18.54
CA GLN A 159 5.42 14.34 19.91
C GLN A 159 4.13 13.57 20.20
N ARG A 160 2.98 14.10 19.75
CA ARG A 160 1.68 13.45 19.90
C ARG A 160 1.61 12.15 19.10
N LEU A 161 2.05 12.12 17.84
CA LEU A 161 2.14 10.88 17.05
C LEU A 161 3.00 9.82 17.73
N ILE A 162 4.20 10.18 18.21
CA ILE A 162 5.08 9.26 18.94
C ILE A 162 4.39 8.73 20.21
N LYS A 163 3.70 9.61 20.96
CA LYS A 163 2.95 9.23 22.15
C LYS A 163 1.84 8.24 21.82
N GLU A 164 1.03 8.52 20.81
CA GLU A 164 -0.06 7.64 20.37
C GLU A 164 0.46 6.28 19.88
N LEU A 165 1.53 6.26 19.09
CA LEU A 165 2.20 5.02 18.67
C LEU A 165 2.71 4.21 19.87
N LYS A 166 3.36 4.85 20.85
CA LYS A 166 3.78 4.19 22.10
C LYS A 166 2.60 3.68 22.94
N ALA A 167 1.48 4.40 22.95
CA ALA A 167 0.29 4.01 23.71
C ALA A 167 -0.35 2.71 23.19
N SER A 168 -0.21 2.41 21.89
CA SER A 168 -0.68 1.15 21.29
C SER A 168 0.00 -0.11 21.85
N ARG A 169 1.14 0.01 22.54
CA ARG A 169 1.91 -1.11 23.14
C ARG A 169 1.11 -1.93 24.16
N HIS A 170 0.04 -1.37 24.71
CA HIS A 170 -0.83 -2.08 25.65
C HIS A 170 -1.56 -3.28 24.99
N PHE A 171 -1.76 -3.26 23.67
CA PHE A 171 -2.44 -4.35 22.98
C PHE A 171 -1.51 -5.54 22.75
N LYS A 172 -1.94 -6.72 23.23
CA LYS A 172 -1.32 -7.99 22.85
C LYS A 172 -1.82 -8.43 21.48
N ALA A 173 -0.94 -8.41 20.48
CA ALA A 173 -1.26 -8.94 19.17
C ALA A 173 -1.49 -10.47 19.24
N PRO A 174 -2.60 -11.00 18.70
CA PRO A 174 -2.80 -12.43 18.54
C PRO A 174 -1.89 -13.01 17.46
N ASP A 175 -1.60 -14.31 17.56
CA ASP A 175 -0.70 -15.08 16.68
C ASP A 175 -1.28 -15.28 15.27
N LYS A 176 -1.26 -14.20 14.49
CA LYS A 176 -1.68 -14.11 13.09
C LYS A 176 -1.01 -12.89 12.44
N ASN A 177 -1.54 -12.38 11.33
CA ASN A 177 -1.08 -11.15 10.68
C ASN A 177 -0.93 -9.93 11.63
N TRP A 178 -1.62 -9.94 12.78
CA TRP A 178 -1.55 -8.86 13.75
C TRP A 178 -0.17 -8.65 14.37
N LEU A 179 0.68 -9.68 14.37
CA LEU A 179 2.06 -9.53 14.82
C LEU A 179 2.84 -8.52 13.95
N MET A 180 2.52 -8.42 12.66
CA MET A 180 3.14 -7.42 11.77
C MET A 180 2.79 -5.98 12.16
N PHE A 181 1.59 -5.72 12.67
CA PHE A 181 1.19 -4.38 13.09
C PHE A 181 2.01 -3.89 14.30
N SER A 182 2.17 -4.74 15.31
CA SER A 182 3.02 -4.41 16.47
C SER A 182 4.48 -4.19 16.05
N ALA A 183 5.00 -5.04 15.16
CA ALA A 183 6.36 -4.90 14.66
C ALA A 183 6.55 -3.60 13.83
N MET A 184 5.58 -3.27 12.97
CA MET A 184 5.57 -2.06 12.15
C MET A 184 5.63 -0.77 12.99
N ILE A 185 4.85 -0.73 14.07
CA ILE A 185 4.84 0.41 14.99
C ILE A 185 6.22 0.57 15.67
N GLU A 186 6.83 -0.52 16.12
CA GLU A 186 8.13 -0.47 16.78
C GLU A 186 9.28 -0.07 15.85
N VAL A 187 9.29 -0.53 14.59
CA VAL A 187 10.30 -0.08 13.62
C VAL A 187 10.08 1.38 13.19
N ALA A 188 8.85 1.88 13.18
CA ALA A 188 8.60 3.30 12.98
C ALA A 188 9.14 4.14 14.16
N LEU A 189 8.94 3.69 15.41
CA LEU A 189 9.56 4.31 16.58
C LEU A 189 11.09 4.27 16.48
N LEU A 190 11.67 3.15 16.03
CA LEU A 190 13.11 3.04 15.80
C LEU A 190 13.60 4.09 14.79
N GLU A 191 12.89 4.25 13.67
CA GLU A 191 13.27 5.20 12.63
C GLU A 191 13.21 6.66 13.10
N PHE A 192 12.15 7.03 13.85
CA PHE A 192 11.89 8.43 14.21
C PHE A 192 12.46 8.86 15.55
N THR A 193 12.72 7.94 16.49
CA THR A 193 13.22 8.27 17.84
C THR A 193 14.47 7.50 18.23
N GLY A 194 14.86 6.45 17.50
CA GLY A 194 15.94 5.55 17.89
C GLY A 194 15.56 4.56 19.01
N GLU A 195 14.32 4.60 19.51
CA GLU A 195 13.83 3.66 20.53
C GLU A 195 13.02 2.55 19.86
N CYS A 196 13.24 1.31 20.29
CA CYS A 196 12.49 0.16 19.79
C CYS A 196 12.32 -0.88 20.89
N ASN A 197 11.11 -1.37 21.10
CA ASN A 197 10.92 -2.64 21.79
C ASN A 197 11.11 -3.76 20.77
N MET A 198 12.31 -4.35 20.73
CA MET A 198 12.63 -5.40 19.76
C MET A 198 11.84 -6.70 19.96
N LYS A 199 11.29 -6.98 21.16
CA LYS A 199 10.59 -8.24 21.45
C LYS A 199 9.42 -8.55 20.49
N PRO A 200 8.43 -7.66 20.29
CA PRO A 200 7.37 -7.89 19.30
C PRO A 200 7.91 -8.02 17.87
N VAL A 201 8.98 -7.29 17.52
CA VAL A 201 9.59 -7.36 16.19
C VAL A 201 10.19 -8.74 15.93
N THR A 202 11.08 -9.20 16.81
CA THR A 202 11.74 -10.51 16.68
C THR A 202 10.73 -11.65 16.77
N TYR A 203 9.74 -11.55 17.67
CA TYR A 203 8.66 -12.53 17.77
C TYR A 203 7.83 -12.62 16.48
N ALA A 204 7.44 -11.49 15.91
CA ALA A 204 6.66 -11.44 14.68
C ALA A 204 7.42 -12.09 13.51
N LEU A 205 8.70 -11.76 13.34
CA LEU A 205 9.56 -12.34 12.31
C LEU A 205 9.75 -13.84 12.51
N GLN A 206 10.04 -14.28 13.73
CA GLN A 206 10.22 -15.69 14.06
C GLN A 206 8.95 -16.51 13.78
N LYS A 207 7.78 -16.01 14.20
CA LYS A 207 6.51 -16.68 13.92
C LYS A 207 6.21 -16.79 12.44
N HIS A 208 6.48 -15.76 11.65
CA HIS A 208 6.25 -15.86 10.21
C HIS A 208 7.26 -16.78 9.52
N LYS A 209 8.51 -16.89 10.01
CA LYS A 209 9.44 -17.95 9.56
C LYS A 209 8.83 -19.34 9.79
N GLU A 210 8.23 -19.60 10.96
CA GLU A 210 7.52 -20.85 11.28
C GLU A 210 6.26 -21.07 10.41
N TRP A 211 5.62 -19.99 9.97
CA TRP A 211 4.38 -20.04 9.18
C TRP A 211 4.61 -20.01 7.67
N TYR A 212 5.85 -20.00 7.19
CA TYR A 212 6.14 -20.10 5.77
C TYR A 212 5.68 -21.45 5.21
N LYS A 213 4.97 -21.41 4.07
CA LYS A 213 4.34 -22.59 3.43
C LYS A 213 4.96 -22.99 2.10
N GLY A 214 6.00 -22.27 1.67
CA GLY A 214 6.62 -22.48 0.36
C GLY A 214 6.05 -21.56 -0.71
N ASP A 215 6.79 -21.46 -1.81
CA ASP A 215 6.46 -20.69 -3.01
C ASP A 215 5.99 -19.24 -2.73
N GLY A 216 6.60 -18.57 -1.74
CA GLY A 216 6.24 -17.20 -1.36
C GLY A 216 5.00 -17.07 -0.48
N TRP A 217 4.35 -18.16 -0.04
CA TRP A 217 3.15 -18.06 0.79
C TRP A 217 3.46 -18.19 2.28
N TYR A 218 2.82 -17.33 3.08
CA TYR A 218 2.77 -17.44 4.52
C TYR A 218 1.37 -17.82 5.01
N GLY A 219 1.32 -18.58 6.09
CA GLY A 219 0.09 -18.73 6.87
C GLY A 219 -0.28 -17.42 7.56
N ASP A 220 -1.58 -17.19 7.73
CA ASP A 220 -2.10 -16.12 8.58
C ASP A 220 -2.29 -16.70 9.99
N GLY A 221 -1.16 -16.88 10.67
CA GLY A 221 -0.99 -17.81 11.78
C GLY A 221 -0.52 -19.18 11.28
N HIS A 222 -0.72 -20.22 12.08
CA HIS A 222 -0.22 -21.57 11.74
C HIS A 222 -0.78 -22.14 10.42
N ARG A 223 -2.01 -21.77 10.05
CA ARG A 223 -2.70 -22.27 8.86
C ARG A 223 -2.60 -21.30 7.69
N LEU A 224 -2.49 -21.86 6.48
CA LEU A 224 -2.68 -21.10 5.26
C LEU A 224 -4.17 -20.79 5.09
N HIS A 225 -4.47 -19.53 4.79
CA HIS A 225 -5.77 -19.12 4.30
C HIS A 225 -5.57 -18.60 2.88
N MET A 226 -6.36 -19.13 1.92
CA MET A 226 -6.40 -18.63 0.54
C MET A 226 -7.22 -17.34 0.50
N ASP A 227 -6.72 -16.33 1.20
CA ASP A 227 -7.18 -14.96 1.20
C ASP A 227 -6.01 -14.03 0.81
N TYR A 228 -6.28 -12.74 0.75
CA TYR A 228 -5.29 -11.76 0.31
C TYR A 228 -4.46 -11.15 1.44
N TYR A 229 -4.46 -11.69 2.68
CA TYR A 229 -3.67 -11.11 3.78
C TYR A 229 -2.16 -11.16 3.59
N ASN A 230 -1.67 -12.11 2.76
CA ASN A 230 -0.29 -12.08 2.29
C ASN A 230 0.02 -10.77 1.55
N SER A 231 -0.94 -10.27 0.77
CA SER A 231 -0.84 -8.98 0.07
C SER A 231 -1.23 -7.81 0.93
N PHE A 232 -2.33 -7.87 1.66
CA PHE A 232 -2.82 -6.73 2.45
C PHE A 232 -1.81 -6.31 3.51
N VAL A 233 -1.19 -7.27 4.19
CA VAL A 233 -0.44 -7.04 5.44
C VAL A 233 0.91 -7.74 5.42
N ILE A 234 0.90 -9.09 5.37
CA ILE A 234 2.01 -9.90 5.87
C ILE A 234 3.30 -9.61 5.10
N GLN A 235 3.27 -9.75 3.77
CA GLN A 235 4.49 -9.59 2.99
C GLN A 235 4.95 -8.12 2.88
N PRO A 236 4.06 -7.16 2.55
CA PRO A 236 4.43 -5.74 2.53
C PRO A 236 5.03 -5.20 3.81
N MET A 237 4.35 -5.43 4.94
CA MET A 237 4.82 -4.92 6.22
C MET A 237 6.11 -5.62 6.65
N MET A 238 6.24 -6.92 6.43
CA MET A 238 7.47 -7.64 6.75
C MET A 238 8.66 -7.10 5.96
N MET A 239 8.46 -6.74 4.68
CA MET A 239 9.51 -6.10 3.88
C MET A 239 9.88 -4.71 4.37
N ASP A 240 8.91 -3.86 4.68
CA ASP A 240 9.15 -2.52 5.22
C ASP A 240 9.84 -2.59 6.60
N ILE A 241 9.45 -3.55 7.45
CA ILE A 241 10.11 -3.85 8.74
C ILE A 241 11.58 -4.23 8.52
N LEU A 242 11.84 -5.21 7.66
CA LEU A 242 13.20 -5.69 7.41
C LEU A 242 14.08 -4.62 6.75
N ASP A 243 13.52 -3.74 5.91
CA ASP A 243 14.25 -2.60 5.33
C ASP A 243 14.75 -1.65 6.43
N VAL A 244 13.87 -1.26 7.35
CA VAL A 244 14.26 -0.40 8.49
C VAL A 244 15.34 -1.09 9.32
N LEU A 245 15.16 -2.36 9.68
CA LEU A 245 16.14 -3.11 10.46
C LEU A 245 17.50 -3.18 9.74
N LYS A 246 17.51 -3.45 8.43
CA LYS A 246 18.72 -3.51 7.61
C LYS A 246 19.44 -2.16 7.55
N ARG A 247 18.72 -1.05 7.33
CA ARG A 247 19.29 0.31 7.33
C ARG A 247 19.83 0.73 8.69
N ARG A 248 19.25 0.22 9.78
CA ARG A 248 19.66 0.54 11.15
C ARG A 248 20.67 -0.44 11.73
N GLY A 249 21.03 -1.51 11.02
CA GLY A 249 21.92 -2.57 11.52
C GLY A 249 21.35 -3.31 12.74
N ALA A 250 20.02 -3.43 12.81
CA ALA A 250 19.34 -4.04 13.95
C ALA A 250 19.13 -5.56 13.77
N GLU A 251 18.87 -6.26 14.89
CA GLU A 251 18.59 -7.70 14.91
C GLU A 251 17.44 -8.07 13.96
N GLY A 252 17.58 -9.21 13.26
CA GLY A 252 16.59 -9.73 12.29
C GLY A 252 16.83 -9.29 10.83
N ALA A 253 17.74 -8.33 10.60
CA ALA A 253 18.09 -7.87 9.26
C ALA A 253 18.69 -8.97 8.35
N ASP A 254 19.24 -10.03 8.93
CA ASP A 254 19.76 -11.22 8.23
C ASP A 254 18.69 -11.92 7.39
N PHE A 255 17.41 -11.76 7.73
CA PHE A 255 16.30 -12.36 6.99
C PHE A 255 15.85 -11.56 5.75
N TYR A 256 16.36 -10.34 5.55
CA TYR A 256 15.92 -9.44 4.47
C TYR A 256 15.98 -10.08 3.09
N ASP A 257 17.12 -10.66 2.70
CA ASP A 257 17.31 -11.13 1.32
C ASP A 257 16.47 -12.40 1.03
N THR A 258 16.26 -13.25 2.04
CA THR A 258 15.33 -14.39 1.93
C THR A 258 13.89 -13.91 1.78
N GLN A 259 13.47 -12.96 2.60
CA GLN A 259 12.12 -12.42 2.54
C GLN A 259 11.86 -11.64 1.24
N LEU A 260 12.86 -10.94 0.71
CA LEU A 260 12.78 -10.27 -0.59
C LEU A 260 12.50 -11.27 -1.72
N ARG A 261 13.21 -12.42 -1.77
CA ARG A 261 12.94 -13.46 -2.78
C ARG A 261 11.50 -13.99 -2.70
N ARG A 262 11.01 -14.25 -1.48
CA ARG A 262 9.64 -14.72 -1.23
C ARG A 262 8.60 -13.68 -1.61
N PHE A 263 8.89 -12.41 -1.36
CA PHE A 263 7.98 -11.31 -1.69
C PHE A 263 7.86 -11.11 -3.20
N VAL A 264 9.00 -11.12 -3.91
CA VAL A 264 9.04 -11.00 -5.36
C VAL A 264 8.29 -12.17 -6.02
N ARG A 265 8.47 -13.40 -5.54
CA ARG A 265 7.72 -14.57 -6.05
C ARG A 265 6.21 -14.40 -5.86
N PHE A 266 5.78 -13.96 -4.69
CA PHE A 266 4.34 -13.76 -4.42
C PHE A 266 3.74 -12.64 -5.28
N ALA A 267 4.49 -11.56 -5.54
CA ALA A 267 4.06 -10.50 -6.45
C ALA A 267 3.95 -11.01 -7.90
N GLU A 268 4.87 -11.84 -8.37
CA GLU A 268 4.78 -12.49 -9.68
C GLU A 268 3.49 -13.31 -9.80
N GLN A 269 3.17 -14.14 -8.80
CA GLN A 269 1.93 -14.91 -8.79
C GLN A 269 0.68 -14.02 -8.84
N GLN A 270 0.67 -12.88 -8.15
CA GLN A 270 -0.44 -11.93 -8.22
C GLN A 270 -0.62 -11.33 -9.61
N GLU A 271 0.46 -11.01 -10.30
CA GLU A 271 0.39 -10.51 -11.68
C GLU A 271 -0.27 -11.55 -12.58
N ARG A 272 0.11 -12.83 -12.43
CA ARG A 272 -0.44 -13.96 -13.20
C ARG A 272 -1.92 -14.22 -12.88
N MET A 273 -2.39 -13.85 -11.69
CA MET A 273 -3.80 -13.98 -11.28
C MET A 273 -4.74 -12.95 -11.90
N ILE A 274 -4.22 -11.87 -12.48
CA ILE A 274 -5.05 -10.87 -13.17
C ILE A 274 -5.48 -11.47 -14.51
N GLY A 275 -6.77 -11.77 -14.66
CA GLY A 275 -7.33 -12.32 -15.88
C GLY A 275 -7.31 -11.33 -17.04
N PRO A 276 -7.47 -11.78 -18.30
CA PRO A 276 -7.44 -10.93 -19.51
C PRO A 276 -8.43 -9.74 -19.50
N ASP A 277 -9.55 -9.88 -18.80
CA ASP A 277 -10.56 -8.83 -18.65
C ASP A 277 -10.35 -7.94 -17.41
N GLY A 278 -9.25 -8.14 -16.67
CA GLY A 278 -8.92 -7.46 -15.42
C GLY A 278 -9.61 -8.04 -14.19
N THR A 279 -10.30 -9.18 -14.29
CA THR A 279 -10.83 -9.87 -13.11
C THR A 279 -9.73 -10.59 -12.35
N TYR A 280 -9.99 -10.86 -11.08
CA TYR A 280 -9.15 -11.71 -10.25
C TYR A 280 -10.05 -12.47 -9.26
N PRO A 281 -9.61 -13.62 -8.73
CA PRO A 281 -10.46 -14.50 -7.92
C PRO A 281 -11.05 -13.78 -6.69
N PRO A 282 -12.39 -13.76 -6.51
CA PRO A 282 -13.02 -13.17 -5.33
C PRO A 282 -13.02 -14.17 -4.16
N VAL A 283 -11.83 -14.57 -3.71
CA VAL A 283 -11.65 -15.63 -2.69
C VAL A 283 -11.18 -15.06 -1.36
N GLY A 284 -11.60 -15.73 -0.29
CA GLY A 284 -11.15 -15.42 1.07
C GLY A 284 -11.87 -14.24 1.72
N ARG A 285 -11.47 -13.95 2.95
CA ARG A 285 -12.04 -12.89 3.78
C ARG A 285 -11.51 -11.52 3.39
N SER A 286 -12.30 -10.48 3.66
CA SER A 286 -11.98 -9.08 3.44
C SER A 286 -11.74 -8.71 1.98
N ILE A 287 -12.36 -9.47 1.09
CA ILE A 287 -12.34 -9.23 -0.35
C ILE A 287 -12.93 -7.85 -0.70
N ALA A 288 -13.77 -7.27 0.18
CA ALA A 288 -14.27 -5.90 0.08
C ALA A 288 -13.17 -4.81 0.12
N TYR A 289 -11.92 -5.15 0.42
CA TYR A 289 -10.76 -4.26 0.27
C TYR A 289 -10.34 -4.04 -1.18
N ARG A 290 -11.00 -4.71 -2.14
CA ARG A 290 -10.85 -4.46 -3.58
C ARG A 290 -9.37 -4.54 -4.00
N LEU A 291 -8.88 -3.49 -4.66
CA LEU A 291 -7.53 -3.38 -5.22
C LEU A 291 -6.40 -3.48 -4.20
N GLY A 292 -6.71 -3.39 -2.89
CA GLY A 292 -5.75 -3.70 -1.84
C GLY A 292 -5.17 -5.11 -1.96
N ALA A 293 -5.88 -6.01 -2.67
CA ALA A 293 -5.41 -7.35 -3.00
C ALA A 293 -4.07 -7.33 -3.76
N PHE A 294 -3.73 -6.20 -4.40
CA PHE A 294 -2.51 -5.99 -5.17
C PHE A 294 -1.43 -5.16 -4.48
N HIS A 295 -1.51 -4.95 -3.16
CA HIS A 295 -0.50 -4.19 -2.40
C HIS A 295 0.92 -4.76 -2.59
N ALA A 296 1.10 -6.09 -2.55
CA ALA A 296 2.41 -6.71 -2.77
C ALA A 296 2.98 -6.41 -4.18
N LEU A 297 2.18 -6.62 -5.23
CA LEU A 297 2.60 -6.35 -6.60
C LEU A 297 2.92 -4.85 -6.82
N ALA A 298 2.09 -3.99 -6.23
CA ALA A 298 2.28 -2.54 -6.25
C ALA A 298 3.58 -2.11 -5.55
N GLN A 299 3.91 -2.70 -4.40
CA GLN A 299 5.14 -2.39 -3.66
C GLN A 299 6.40 -2.96 -4.33
N VAL A 300 6.38 -4.20 -4.84
CA VAL A 300 7.52 -4.75 -5.60
C VAL A 300 7.83 -3.91 -6.84
N SER A 301 6.79 -3.36 -7.49
CA SER A 301 6.94 -2.41 -8.59
C SER A 301 7.60 -1.10 -8.13
N LEU A 302 7.14 -0.51 -7.03
CA LEU A 302 7.74 0.68 -6.42
C LEU A 302 9.22 0.46 -6.04
N MET A 303 9.55 -0.71 -5.52
CA MET A 303 10.91 -1.10 -5.15
C MET A 303 11.81 -1.39 -6.35
N LYS A 304 11.24 -1.46 -7.57
CA LYS A 304 11.91 -1.91 -8.81
C LYS A 304 12.55 -3.29 -8.66
N LYS A 305 11.81 -4.22 -8.03
CA LYS A 305 12.24 -5.60 -7.74
C LYS A 305 11.44 -6.65 -8.49
N LEU A 306 10.68 -6.26 -9.52
CA LEU A 306 10.00 -7.23 -10.38
C LEU A 306 11.01 -8.24 -10.95
N PRO A 307 10.61 -9.51 -11.11
CA PRO A 307 11.47 -10.49 -11.77
C PRO A 307 11.72 -10.08 -13.22
N LYS A 308 12.81 -10.56 -13.83
CA LYS A 308 13.27 -10.09 -15.15
C LYS A 308 12.25 -10.35 -16.26
N GLU A 309 11.44 -11.38 -16.08
CA GLU A 309 10.41 -11.85 -17.01
C GLU A 309 9.15 -10.95 -16.97
N ILE A 310 8.95 -10.20 -15.89
CA ILE A 310 7.79 -9.31 -15.70
C ILE A 310 8.24 -7.85 -15.87
N LYS A 311 7.88 -7.26 -17.01
CA LYS A 311 8.20 -5.86 -17.30
C LYS A 311 7.40 -4.88 -16.42
N PRO A 312 7.94 -3.72 -16.04
CA PRO A 312 7.18 -2.70 -15.31
C PRO A 312 5.87 -2.27 -16.01
N ALA A 313 5.90 -2.04 -17.33
CA ALA A 313 4.72 -1.66 -18.10
C ALA A 313 3.64 -2.76 -18.15
N GLN A 314 4.05 -4.02 -18.04
CA GLN A 314 3.14 -5.17 -17.97
C GLN A 314 2.26 -5.07 -16.72
N VAL A 315 2.89 -4.79 -15.57
CA VAL A 315 2.19 -4.59 -14.30
C VAL A 315 1.30 -3.34 -14.34
N ARG A 316 1.79 -2.23 -14.91
CA ARG A 316 0.99 -1.01 -15.12
C ARG A 316 -0.30 -1.32 -15.88
N CYS A 317 -0.20 -2.05 -17.00
CA CYS A 317 -1.36 -2.38 -17.84
C CYS A 317 -2.34 -3.31 -17.11
N ALA A 318 -1.84 -4.35 -16.45
CA ALA A 318 -2.66 -5.30 -15.69
C ALA A 318 -3.44 -4.61 -14.56
N LEU A 319 -2.75 -3.83 -13.73
CA LEU A 319 -3.37 -3.09 -12.62
C LEU A 319 -4.33 -2.02 -13.13
N THR A 320 -4.01 -1.34 -14.23
CA THR A 320 -4.94 -0.38 -14.86
C THR A 320 -6.23 -1.07 -15.32
N LYS A 321 -6.12 -2.26 -15.92
CA LYS A 321 -7.28 -3.07 -16.34
C LYS A 321 -8.11 -3.50 -15.12
N ALA A 322 -7.46 -3.99 -14.06
CA ALA A 322 -8.13 -4.38 -12.82
C ALA A 322 -8.87 -3.20 -12.15
N MET A 323 -8.24 -2.02 -12.09
CA MET A 323 -8.88 -0.79 -11.60
C MET A 323 -10.14 -0.47 -12.40
N LYS A 324 -10.06 -0.44 -13.73
CA LYS A 324 -11.21 -0.14 -14.60
C LYS A 324 -12.32 -1.19 -14.47
N ARG A 325 -11.95 -2.46 -14.24
CA ARG A 325 -12.90 -3.56 -14.04
C ARG A 325 -13.65 -3.47 -12.72
N GLN A 326 -12.98 -3.02 -11.66
CA GLN A 326 -13.51 -3.05 -10.30
C GLN A 326 -14.16 -1.73 -9.83
N LEU A 327 -13.66 -0.59 -10.31
CA LEU A 327 -14.14 0.74 -9.93
C LEU A 327 -15.32 1.17 -10.81
N VAL A 328 -16.45 0.47 -10.65
CA VAL A 328 -17.69 0.67 -11.41
C VAL A 328 -18.72 1.55 -10.69
N LYS A 329 -19.89 1.75 -11.31
CA LYS A 329 -21.03 2.43 -10.66
C LYS A 329 -21.37 1.74 -9.34
N GLY A 330 -21.55 2.52 -8.29
CA GLY A 330 -21.86 2.03 -6.93
C GLY A 330 -20.63 1.80 -6.05
N THR A 331 -19.40 1.88 -6.58
CA THR A 331 -18.17 1.83 -5.76
C THR A 331 -18.05 3.03 -4.82
N TYR A 332 -18.60 4.17 -5.22
CA TYR A 332 -18.69 5.39 -4.43
C TYR A 332 -20.16 5.73 -4.19
N ASP A 333 -20.46 6.27 -3.01
CA ASP A 333 -21.76 6.89 -2.74
C ASP A 333 -21.87 8.27 -3.40
N LYS A 334 -22.98 8.97 -3.16
CA LYS A 334 -23.26 10.29 -3.73
C LYS A 334 -22.30 11.39 -3.25
N ASP A 335 -21.68 11.20 -2.08
CA ASP A 335 -20.79 12.17 -1.42
C ASP A 335 -19.31 11.80 -1.66
N GLY A 336 -19.04 10.72 -2.41
CA GLY A 336 -17.72 10.30 -2.84
C GLY A 336 -17.05 9.27 -1.93
N TRP A 337 -17.73 8.75 -0.91
CA TRP A 337 -17.16 7.73 -0.02
C TRP A 337 -17.22 6.35 -0.64
N LEU A 338 -16.21 5.51 -0.37
CA LEU A 338 -16.25 4.11 -0.78
C LEU A 338 -17.42 3.39 -0.09
N THR A 339 -18.17 2.61 -0.85
CA THR A 339 -19.25 1.75 -0.33
C THR A 339 -18.74 0.32 -0.11
N LEU A 340 -19.41 -0.44 0.75
CA LEU A 340 -19.06 -1.85 0.99
C LEU A 340 -19.27 -2.70 -0.27
N GLY A 341 -18.26 -3.46 -0.70
CA GLY A 341 -18.40 -4.44 -1.78
C GLY A 341 -17.09 -4.76 -2.50
N PHE A 342 -17.14 -5.74 -3.40
CA PHE A 342 -16.00 -6.11 -4.25
C PHE A 342 -16.03 -5.37 -5.60
N CYS A 343 -17.17 -5.38 -6.28
CA CYS A 343 -17.37 -4.68 -7.55
C CYS A 343 -18.75 -3.98 -7.50
N GLY A 344 -18.74 -2.65 -7.33
CA GLY A 344 -19.94 -1.89 -6.94
C GLY A 344 -20.27 -2.01 -5.45
N HIS A 345 -21.56 -1.89 -5.12
CA HIS A 345 -22.09 -1.99 -3.75
C HIS A 345 -22.64 -3.39 -3.48
N GLN A 346 -21.95 -4.12 -2.61
CA GLN A 346 -22.22 -5.53 -2.27
C GLN A 346 -21.97 -5.76 -0.77
N PRO A 347 -22.75 -5.15 0.14
CA PRO A 347 -22.45 -5.12 1.57
C PRO A 347 -22.37 -6.50 2.23
N ARG A 348 -23.06 -7.52 1.67
CA ARG A 348 -23.00 -8.91 2.18
C ARG A 348 -21.62 -9.57 2.06
N LEU A 349 -20.72 -9.04 1.23
CA LEU A 349 -19.33 -9.50 1.12
C LEU A 349 -18.41 -8.94 2.23
N ALA A 350 -18.88 -7.96 3.02
CA ALA A 350 -18.10 -7.38 4.11
C ALA A 350 -18.23 -8.25 5.37
N GLU A 351 -17.12 -8.50 6.07
CA GLU A 351 -17.18 -9.11 7.41
C GLU A 351 -17.76 -8.13 8.44
N LYS A 352 -18.14 -8.64 9.62
CA LYS A 352 -18.68 -7.83 10.73
C LYS A 352 -17.72 -6.72 11.21
N TYR A 353 -16.42 -6.89 10.98
CA TYR A 353 -15.39 -5.91 11.35
C TYR A 353 -15.07 -4.91 10.23
N VAL A 354 -15.68 -5.03 9.05
CA VAL A 354 -15.45 -4.12 7.94
C VAL A 354 -16.47 -2.98 7.99
N SER A 355 -15.97 -1.76 7.90
CA SER A 355 -16.75 -0.52 7.79
C SER A 355 -16.25 0.36 6.64
N THR A 356 -16.90 1.49 6.37
CA THR A 356 -16.47 2.48 5.36
C THR A 356 -14.98 2.78 5.40
N GLY A 357 -14.41 3.06 6.58
CA GLY A 357 -12.99 3.34 6.73
C GLY A 357 -12.09 2.16 6.37
N SER A 358 -12.59 0.94 6.55
CA SER A 358 -11.83 -0.26 6.26
C SER A 358 -11.51 -0.41 4.77
N LEU A 359 -12.38 0.13 3.90
CA LEU A 359 -12.31 0.01 2.44
C LEU A 359 -11.11 0.74 1.83
N TYR A 360 -10.50 1.66 2.57
CA TYR A 360 -9.34 2.42 2.10
C TYR A 360 -8.05 1.60 1.99
N MET A 361 -8.06 0.33 2.40
CA MET A 361 -7.09 -0.67 1.94
C MET A 361 -6.95 -0.70 0.40
N CYS A 362 -8.02 -0.34 -0.32
CA CYS A 362 -8.03 -0.21 -1.78
C CYS A 362 -6.93 0.72 -2.30
N THR A 363 -6.52 1.72 -1.51
CA THR A 363 -5.50 2.70 -1.91
C THR A 363 -4.08 2.13 -2.01
N LEU A 364 -3.81 0.96 -1.42
CA LEU A 364 -2.50 0.33 -1.43
C LEU A 364 -2.05 -0.10 -2.85
N VAL A 365 -2.96 -0.14 -3.83
CA VAL A 365 -2.61 -0.36 -5.24
C VAL A 365 -1.83 0.82 -5.84
N PHE A 366 -1.92 2.02 -5.25
CA PHE A 366 -1.36 3.25 -5.80
C PHE A 366 0.12 3.48 -5.47
N LEU A 367 0.76 2.56 -4.74
CA LEU A 367 2.20 2.64 -4.39
C LEU A 367 3.12 3.01 -5.58
N PRO A 368 2.93 2.48 -6.81
CA PRO A 368 3.73 2.84 -7.98
C PRO A 368 3.69 4.32 -8.38
N LEU A 369 2.70 5.11 -7.91
CA LEU A 369 2.69 6.56 -8.12
C LEU A 369 3.86 7.27 -7.42
N GLY A 370 4.53 6.60 -6.48
CA GLY A 370 5.81 7.02 -5.90
C GLY A 370 7.03 6.85 -6.82
N LEU A 371 6.86 6.24 -8.00
CA LEU A 371 7.90 6.24 -9.04
C LEU A 371 7.91 7.57 -9.80
N ASP A 372 9.09 7.98 -10.25
CA ASP A 372 9.29 9.15 -11.12
C ASP A 372 8.43 9.04 -12.40
N ALA A 373 7.92 10.16 -12.91
CA ALA A 373 7.04 10.14 -14.08
C ALA A 373 7.72 9.61 -15.36
N MET A 374 9.06 9.63 -15.42
CA MET A 374 9.87 9.08 -16.52
C MET A 374 10.32 7.64 -16.28
N ASP A 375 10.02 7.05 -15.12
CA ASP A 375 10.32 5.65 -14.82
C ASP A 375 9.75 4.71 -15.90
N GLU A 376 10.45 3.60 -16.18
CA GLU A 376 10.03 2.61 -17.17
C GLU A 376 8.60 2.11 -16.93
N PHE A 377 8.19 2.03 -15.66
CA PHE A 377 6.82 1.71 -15.29
C PHE A 377 5.80 2.64 -15.96
N TRP A 378 6.11 3.92 -16.19
CA TRP A 378 5.22 4.92 -16.79
C TRP A 378 5.55 5.29 -18.25
N SER A 379 6.82 5.29 -18.63
CA SER A 379 7.29 5.81 -19.92
C SER A 379 7.35 4.76 -21.04
N SER A 380 7.47 3.47 -20.69
CA SER A 380 7.43 2.38 -21.67
C SER A 380 6.04 2.22 -22.28
N GLY A 381 6.00 1.75 -23.52
CA GLY A 381 4.76 1.42 -24.23
C GLY A 381 3.91 0.38 -23.47
N PRO A 382 2.61 0.25 -23.81
CA PRO A 382 1.77 -0.77 -23.20
C PRO A 382 2.30 -2.18 -23.49
N GLU A 383 2.17 -3.06 -22.51
CA GLU A 383 2.65 -4.46 -22.58
C GLU A 383 1.54 -5.38 -22.05
N GLU A 384 1.34 -6.51 -22.73
CA GLU A 384 0.39 -7.52 -22.29
C GLU A 384 0.91 -8.28 -21.06
N TRP A 385 0.02 -8.59 -20.13
CA TRP A 385 0.33 -9.31 -18.90
C TRP A 385 0.18 -10.82 -19.04
N THR A 386 0.76 -11.57 -18.11
CA THR A 386 1.01 -13.01 -18.31
C THR A 386 -0.26 -13.77 -18.66
N SER A 387 -1.36 -13.53 -17.95
CA SER A 387 -2.64 -14.16 -18.25
C SER A 387 -3.17 -13.78 -19.63
N LEU A 388 -3.09 -12.49 -20.00
CA LEU A 388 -3.53 -12.03 -21.32
C LEU A 388 -2.74 -12.70 -22.45
N LYS A 389 -1.41 -12.82 -22.31
CA LYS A 389 -0.53 -13.52 -23.27
C LYS A 389 -0.90 -14.99 -23.42
N ILE A 390 -1.07 -15.70 -22.30
CA ILE A 390 -1.42 -17.14 -22.29
C ILE A 390 -2.77 -17.37 -22.97
N TRP A 391 -3.80 -16.60 -22.59
CA TRP A 391 -5.12 -16.72 -23.22
C TRP A 391 -5.13 -16.24 -24.69
N GLY A 392 -4.16 -15.42 -25.07
CA GLY A 392 -3.87 -14.99 -26.44
C GLY A 392 -3.06 -16.00 -27.27
N SER A 393 -2.71 -17.16 -26.72
CA SER A 393 -1.87 -18.19 -27.38
C SER A 393 -0.45 -17.70 -27.74
N ASP A 394 0.12 -16.78 -26.96
CA ASP A 394 1.51 -16.37 -27.11
C ASP A 394 2.45 -17.54 -26.78
N ALA A 395 3.21 -18.00 -27.79
CA ALA A 395 4.12 -19.14 -27.69
C ALA A 395 5.42 -18.84 -26.92
N GLU A 396 5.71 -17.56 -26.65
CA GLU A 396 6.94 -17.13 -25.99
C GLU A 396 6.79 -17.06 -24.45
N VAL A 397 5.61 -17.34 -23.90
CA VAL A 397 5.41 -17.35 -22.45
C VAL A 397 6.12 -18.56 -21.81
N PRO A 398 7.10 -18.34 -20.91
CA PRO A 398 7.83 -19.44 -20.29
C PRO A 398 6.98 -20.19 -19.24
N ILE A 399 7.37 -21.43 -18.97
CA ILE A 399 6.79 -22.24 -17.88
C ILE A 399 6.95 -21.54 -16.53
N ASP A 400 5.93 -21.59 -15.68
CA ASP A 400 6.04 -21.15 -14.29
C ASP A 400 6.86 -22.13 -13.44
N HIS A 401 7.42 -21.66 -12.33
CA HIS A 401 8.24 -22.46 -11.44
C HIS A 401 7.98 -22.11 -9.99
N ALA A 402 8.09 -23.10 -9.09
CA ALA A 402 8.04 -22.82 -7.66
C ALA A 402 9.37 -22.27 -7.15
N LEU A 403 9.32 -21.30 -6.24
CA LEU A 403 10.49 -20.87 -5.47
C LEU A 403 10.99 -22.04 -4.60
N ARG A 404 12.27 -22.38 -4.78
CA ARG A 404 12.99 -23.35 -3.94
C ARG A 404 13.89 -22.56 -2.99
N ASP A 405 13.67 -22.72 -1.69
CA ASP A 405 14.44 -22.05 -0.64
C ASP A 405 15.66 -22.85 -0.21
#